data_AF-A0A841TPD2-F1
#
_entry.id   AF-A0A841TPD2-F1
#
_cell.length_a   1.000
_cell.length_b   1.000
_cell.length_c   1.000
_cell.angle_alpha   90.00
_cell.angle_beta   90.00
_cell.angle_gamma   90.00
#
_symmetry.space_group_name_H-M   'P 1'
#
loop_
_entity.id
_entity.type
_entity.pdbx_description
1 polymer ?
#
loop_
_entity_poly.entity_id
_entity_poly.type
_entity_poly.pdbx_seq_one_letter_code
_entity_poly.pdbx_strand_id
1 'polypeptide(L)'
;MNLADMLCYADIDQLARIADTYRCECSSHSKNELIQTILSTVQRRDVLESRVEDMSLEDMRFLNSLLFEQRASYSLEELTARAQSAAPEPATPEAVPPPPTPTPAKTAGRKRSAKAKAEAPPPEPDNSARAAIARFKRFGWLFSGFSHQTRFLYHVPEDVKRKLQDAIDRRFRQSLETRGEPAAYRDERGLIEDDVRALLEFARDNDVPLTADGVMYKRQLQLALDRMAIVEAVPGRSGWRFGYGRRFRDYPDRFSLLYDYAVFEKWLQEWPDRLELTEEGKTRLADKGRMDPAAVYRFWLRLYKNPVPNLISLVQWVSRLAEEWTTVESIERILLPLVRPFYYDAPQDVLRKRVLGSMMHLGLLMWGETESGESVVRMTPQGRKIVAGNEIRFEDRLTWAGSSEYGG
;
A
#
# COMPACT_ATOMS: atom_id res chain seq x y z
N MET A 1 -10.04 12.44 18.83
CA MET A 1 -10.21 12.26 20.29
C MET A 1 -8.98 11.56 20.83
N ASN A 2 -8.51 11.98 22.00
CA ASN A 2 -7.34 11.41 22.65
C ASN A 2 -7.75 10.27 23.60
N LEU A 3 -6.76 9.55 24.13
CA LEU A 3 -6.99 8.42 25.04
C LEU A 3 -7.78 8.84 26.28
N ALA A 4 -7.45 10.01 26.85
CA ALA A 4 -8.15 10.53 28.03
C ALA A 4 -9.67 10.67 27.79
N ASP A 5 -10.05 11.19 26.62
CA ASP A 5 -11.47 11.32 26.26
C ASP A 5 -12.13 9.94 26.18
N MET A 6 -11.47 8.98 25.53
CA MET A 6 -12.00 7.62 25.35
C MET A 6 -12.17 6.87 26.68
N LEU A 7 -11.22 7.02 27.60
CA LEU A 7 -11.27 6.37 28.92
C LEU A 7 -12.43 6.91 29.78
N CYS A 8 -12.77 8.20 29.65
CA CYS A 8 -13.93 8.77 30.33
C CYS A 8 -15.25 8.10 29.91
N TYR A 9 -15.38 7.74 28.62
CA TYR A 9 -16.58 7.10 28.09
C TYR A 9 -16.58 5.57 28.20
N ALA A 10 -15.43 4.95 28.44
CA ALA A 10 -15.33 3.50 28.61
C ALA A 10 -16.07 2.99 29.86
N ASP A 11 -16.63 1.78 29.77
CA ASP A 11 -17.20 1.09 30.93
C ASP A 11 -16.11 0.58 31.89
N ILE A 12 -16.49 0.28 33.13
CA ILE A 12 -15.54 -0.14 34.18
C ILE A 12 -14.85 -1.47 33.82
N ASP A 13 -15.54 -2.37 33.11
CA ASP A 13 -15.01 -3.67 32.71
C ASP A 13 -13.92 -3.54 31.63
N GLN A 14 -14.06 -2.60 30.70
CA GLN A 14 -13.05 -2.26 29.72
C GLN A 14 -11.85 -1.62 30.41
N LEU A 15 -12.07 -0.69 31.34
CA LEU A 15 -10.99 -0.07 32.11
C LEU A 15 -10.21 -1.10 32.94
N ALA A 16 -10.91 -2.00 33.65
CA ALA A 16 -10.29 -3.07 34.41
C ALA A 16 -9.43 -3.98 33.51
N ARG A 17 -9.95 -4.40 32.36
CA ARG A 17 -9.20 -5.21 31.39
C ARG A 17 -7.93 -4.51 30.87
N ILE A 18 -7.99 -3.20 30.64
CA ILE A 18 -6.81 -2.43 30.24
C ILE A 18 -5.81 -2.40 31.41
N ALA A 19 -6.25 -2.01 32.61
CA ALA A 19 -5.41 -1.97 33.80
C ALA A 19 -4.72 -3.32 34.07
N ASP A 20 -5.45 -4.42 34.01
CA ASP A 20 -4.92 -5.79 34.17
C ASP A 20 -3.86 -6.12 33.12
N THR A 21 -4.09 -5.71 31.87
CA THR A 21 -3.16 -5.96 30.75
C THR A 21 -1.83 -5.25 30.97
N TYR A 22 -1.82 -4.09 31.60
CA TYR A 22 -0.61 -3.34 31.94
C TYR A 22 -0.13 -3.58 33.39
N ARG A 23 -0.79 -4.48 34.13
CA ARG A 23 -0.51 -4.78 35.54
C ARG A 23 -0.46 -3.52 36.41
N CYS A 24 -1.42 -2.62 36.18
CA CYS A 24 -1.58 -1.40 36.97
C CYS A 24 -1.93 -1.74 38.42
N GLU A 25 -1.24 -1.11 39.39
CA GLU A 25 -1.58 -1.21 40.81
C GLU A 25 -2.70 -0.20 41.13
N CYS A 26 -3.96 -0.63 41.05
CA CYS A 26 -5.12 0.23 41.33
C CYS A 26 -6.30 -0.58 41.88
N SER A 27 -7.18 0.07 42.64
CA SER A 27 -8.43 -0.56 43.08
C SER A 27 -9.40 -0.74 41.91
N SER A 28 -9.92 -1.96 41.72
CA SER A 28 -10.83 -2.30 40.60
C SER A 28 -12.22 -1.65 40.70
N HIS A 29 -12.51 -0.93 41.79
CA HIS A 29 -13.84 -0.38 42.08
C HIS A 29 -13.95 1.14 41.82
N SER A 30 -12.84 1.85 41.63
CA SER A 30 -12.85 3.29 41.36
C SER A 30 -12.55 3.59 39.90
N LYS A 31 -13.57 4.01 39.14
CA LYS A 31 -13.41 4.38 37.72
C LYS A 31 -12.36 5.50 37.54
N ASN A 32 -12.37 6.51 38.41
CA ASN A 32 -11.40 7.61 38.31
C ASN A 32 -9.96 7.14 38.60
N GLU A 33 -9.77 6.26 39.58
CA GLU A 33 -8.45 5.69 39.89
C GLU A 33 -7.92 4.83 38.73
N LEU A 34 -8.79 4.01 38.12
CA LEU A 34 -8.46 3.24 36.92
C LEU A 34 -8.02 4.15 35.77
N ILE A 35 -8.80 5.20 35.46
CA ILE A 35 -8.48 6.14 34.38
C ILE A 35 -7.11 6.79 34.60
N GLN A 36 -6.85 7.31 35.81
CA GLN A 36 -5.58 7.98 36.12
C GLN A 36 -4.39 7.03 36.01
N THR A 37 -4.53 5.81 36.52
CA THR A 37 -3.44 4.81 36.50
C THR A 37 -3.17 4.29 35.08
N ILE A 38 -4.22 4.12 34.26
CA ILE A 38 -4.08 3.76 32.84
C ILE A 38 -3.38 4.89 32.08
N LEU A 39 -3.78 6.15 32.28
CA LEU A 39 -3.18 7.29 31.60
C LEU A 39 -1.70 7.46 31.95
N SER A 40 -1.31 7.26 33.21
CA SER A 40 0.09 7.36 33.64
C SER A 40 0.96 6.20 33.15
N THR A 41 0.37 5.05 32.80
CA THR A 41 1.10 3.82 32.44
C THR A 41 1.13 3.56 30.93
N VAL A 42 -0.03 3.50 30.28
CA VAL A 42 -0.17 3.06 28.86
C VAL A 42 0.54 4.01 27.88
N GLN A 43 0.64 5.27 28.26
CA GLN A 43 1.24 6.31 27.45
C GLN A 43 2.75 6.45 27.60
N ARG A 44 3.37 5.65 28.49
CA ARG A 44 4.80 5.65 28.70
C ARG A 44 5.51 5.04 27.51
N ARG A 45 6.66 5.64 27.17
CA ARG A 45 7.45 5.28 26.00
C ARG A 45 7.94 3.83 26.07
N ASP A 46 8.55 3.45 27.18
CA ASP A 46 9.11 2.12 27.42
C ASP A 46 8.04 1.01 27.32
N VAL A 47 6.85 1.29 27.86
CA VAL A 47 5.71 0.36 27.81
C VAL A 47 5.23 0.12 26.37
N LEU A 48 5.11 1.18 25.57
CA LEU A 48 4.69 1.06 24.17
C LEU A 48 5.76 0.40 23.30
N GLU A 49 7.03 0.74 23.49
CA GLU A 49 8.15 0.14 22.77
C GLU A 49 8.24 -1.36 23.03
N SER A 50 8.20 -1.79 24.30
CA SER A 50 8.16 -3.21 24.67
C SER A 50 6.95 -3.94 24.06
N ARG A 51 5.77 -3.31 24.06
CA ARG A 51 4.58 -3.91 23.42
C ARG A 51 4.69 -4.04 21.91
N VAL A 52 5.33 -3.07 21.25
CA VAL A 52 5.62 -3.12 19.82
C VAL A 52 6.65 -4.19 19.50
N GLU A 53 7.61 -4.45 20.37
CA GLU A 53 8.60 -5.52 20.21
C GLU A 53 7.97 -6.91 20.35
N ASP A 54 7.10 -7.10 21.35
CA ASP A 54 6.48 -8.39 21.68
C ASP A 54 5.31 -8.80 20.76
N MET A 55 4.83 -7.91 19.88
CA MET A 55 3.66 -8.22 19.06
C MET A 55 3.95 -9.21 17.93
N SER A 56 2.94 -10.03 17.62
CA SER A 56 2.99 -10.93 16.47
C SER A 56 3.04 -10.14 15.15
N LEU A 57 3.52 -10.79 14.08
CA LEU A 57 3.51 -10.19 12.74
C LEU A 57 2.08 -9.86 12.25
N GLU A 58 1.10 -10.70 12.61
CA GLU A 58 -0.32 -10.46 12.31
C GLU A 58 -0.83 -9.19 13.00
N ASP A 59 -0.54 -9.02 14.29
CA ASP A 59 -0.89 -7.82 15.03
C ASP A 59 -0.17 -6.59 14.46
N MET A 60 1.10 -6.71 14.07
CA MET A 60 1.84 -5.64 13.43
C MET A 60 1.22 -5.23 12.09
N ARG A 61 0.79 -6.18 11.26
CA ARG A 61 0.10 -5.91 9.99
C ARG A 61 -1.25 -5.26 10.22
N PHE A 62 -2.03 -5.76 11.18
CA PHE A 62 -3.32 -5.17 11.54
C PHE A 62 -3.15 -3.74 12.07
N LEU A 63 -2.19 -3.52 12.97
CA LEU A 63 -1.85 -2.17 13.46
C LEU A 63 -1.47 -1.25 12.31
N ASN A 64 -0.57 -1.69 11.42
CA ASN A 64 -0.15 -0.90 10.25
C ASN A 64 -1.30 -0.51 9.32
N SER A 65 -2.37 -1.31 9.26
CA SER A 65 -3.58 -0.95 8.50
C SER A 65 -4.32 0.23 9.12
N LEU A 66 -4.14 0.52 10.41
CA LEU A 66 -4.85 1.58 11.14
C LEU A 66 -3.97 2.83 11.35
N LEU A 67 -2.65 2.68 11.42
CA LEU A 67 -1.74 3.76 11.85
C LEU A 67 -1.76 5.01 10.99
N PHE A 68 -1.99 4.93 9.68
CA PHE A 68 -1.86 6.07 8.77
C PHE A 68 -3.19 6.61 8.25
N GLU A 69 -4.31 6.11 8.78
CA GLU A 69 -5.66 6.51 8.36
C GLU A 69 -6.14 7.76 9.12
N GLN A 70 -6.57 8.84 8.45
CA GLN A 70 -7.19 9.97 9.17
C GLN A 70 -8.56 9.64 9.76
N ARG A 71 -9.23 8.57 9.31
CA ARG A 71 -10.53 8.18 9.88
C ARG A 71 -10.34 7.78 11.34
N ALA A 72 -11.07 8.49 12.20
CA ALA A 72 -11.09 8.22 13.63
C ALA A 72 -12.07 7.10 14.02
N SER A 73 -12.86 6.55 13.08
CA SER A 73 -13.91 5.57 13.35
C SER A 73 -14.00 4.47 12.29
N TYR A 74 -14.25 3.24 12.71
CA TYR A 74 -14.33 2.03 11.88
C TYR A 74 -15.55 1.19 12.24
N SER A 75 -16.22 0.57 11.27
CA SER A 75 -17.21 -0.47 11.56
C SER A 75 -16.54 -1.78 12.00
N LEU A 76 -17.30 -2.69 12.62
CA LEU A 76 -16.78 -4.02 12.96
C LEU A 76 -16.39 -4.82 11.71
N GLU A 77 -17.17 -4.69 10.64
CA GLU A 77 -16.93 -5.37 9.35
C GLU A 77 -15.61 -4.92 8.74
N GLU A 78 -15.34 -3.60 8.74
CA GLU A 78 -14.07 -3.05 8.27
C GLU A 78 -12.88 -3.56 9.09
N LEU A 79 -12.97 -3.55 10.43
CA LEU A 79 -11.89 -4.05 11.27
C LEU A 79 -11.66 -5.54 11.07
N THR A 80 -12.74 -6.32 10.88
CA THR A 80 -12.66 -7.75 10.62
C THR A 80 -11.99 -8.00 9.28
N ALA A 81 -12.38 -7.29 8.23
CA ALA A 81 -11.76 -7.38 6.91
C ALA A 81 -10.27 -7.00 6.93
N ARG A 82 -9.90 -5.95 7.67
CA ARG A 82 -8.50 -5.53 7.86
C ARG A 82 -7.68 -6.58 8.62
N ALA A 83 -8.25 -7.16 9.68
CA ALA A 83 -7.59 -8.20 10.46
C ALA A 83 -7.43 -9.51 9.66
N GLN A 84 -8.44 -9.91 8.89
CA GLN A 84 -8.33 -11.04 7.95
C GLN A 84 -7.27 -10.77 6.87
N SER A 85 -7.20 -9.53 6.38
CA SER A 85 -6.13 -9.07 5.46
C SER A 85 -4.77 -8.90 6.14
N ALA A 86 -4.66 -9.11 7.46
CA ALA A 86 -3.39 -9.13 8.20
C ALA A 86 -2.93 -10.57 8.50
N ALA A 87 -3.87 -11.50 8.66
CA ALA A 87 -3.62 -12.91 8.95
C ALA A 87 -2.75 -13.58 7.87
N PRO A 88 -1.81 -14.47 8.23
CA PRO A 88 -0.99 -15.17 7.25
C PRO A 88 -1.86 -15.89 6.22
N GLU A 89 -1.51 -15.80 4.93
CA GLU A 89 -2.20 -16.62 3.95
C GLU A 89 -1.91 -18.09 4.23
N PRO A 90 -2.93 -18.97 4.16
CA PRO A 90 -2.66 -20.39 4.12
C PRO A 90 -1.75 -20.62 2.91
N ALA A 91 -0.64 -21.36 3.10
CA ALA A 91 0.31 -21.64 2.04
C ALA A 91 -0.44 -22.12 0.80
N THR A 92 -0.54 -21.26 -0.21
CA THR A 92 -1.05 -21.62 -1.51
C THR A 92 -0.05 -22.63 -2.07
N PRO A 93 -0.49 -23.82 -2.54
CA PRO A 93 0.41 -24.70 -3.25
C PRO A 93 1.00 -23.90 -4.41
N GLU A 94 2.32 -23.97 -4.54
CA GLU A 94 3.10 -23.33 -5.60
C GLU A 94 2.32 -23.33 -6.92
N ALA A 95 2.28 -22.19 -7.59
CA ALA A 95 1.74 -22.09 -8.94
C ALA A 95 2.38 -23.16 -9.81
N VAL A 96 1.65 -24.25 -10.04
CA VAL A 96 2.06 -25.35 -10.90
C VAL A 96 2.27 -24.72 -12.29
N PRO A 97 3.49 -24.76 -12.86
CA PRO A 97 3.67 -24.35 -14.25
C PRO A 97 2.73 -25.19 -15.13
N PRO A 98 2.17 -24.62 -16.21
CA PRO A 98 1.15 -25.30 -17.00
C PRO A 98 1.65 -26.69 -17.43
N PRO A 99 0.83 -27.75 -17.30
CA PRO A 99 1.29 -29.09 -17.58
C PRO A 99 1.69 -29.23 -19.06
N PRO A 100 2.82 -29.88 -19.38
CA PRO A 100 3.07 -30.31 -20.74
C PRO A 100 2.01 -31.34 -21.16
N THR A 101 1.67 -31.32 -22.45
CA THR A 101 0.63 -32.11 -23.12
C THR A 101 0.63 -33.60 -22.74
N PRO A 102 -0.56 -34.24 -22.64
CA PRO A 102 -0.65 -35.61 -22.16
C PRO A 102 -0.11 -36.59 -23.20
N THR A 103 0.88 -37.38 -22.79
CA THR A 103 1.21 -38.66 -23.44
C THR A 103 0.60 -39.78 -22.59
N PRO A 104 -0.12 -40.76 -23.16
CA PRO A 104 -0.83 -41.75 -22.36
C PRO A 104 0.13 -42.73 -21.67
N ALA A 105 0.05 -42.79 -20.34
CA ALA A 105 0.81 -43.73 -19.51
C ALA A 105 0.06 -45.05 -19.31
N LYS A 106 0.83 -46.14 -19.25
CA LYS A 106 0.41 -47.47 -18.81
C LYS A 106 0.40 -47.56 -17.28
N THR A 107 -0.51 -48.39 -16.81
CA THR A 107 -0.84 -48.79 -15.43
C THR A 107 0.29 -49.44 -14.64
N ALA A 108 0.39 -49.16 -13.33
CA ALA A 108 0.40 -50.15 -12.23
C ALA A 108 0.77 -49.53 -10.87
N GLY A 109 0.19 -50.07 -9.79
CA GLY A 109 0.91 -50.24 -8.51
C GLY A 109 0.46 -49.38 -7.32
N ARG A 110 -0.41 -49.96 -6.48
CA ARG A 110 -0.85 -49.47 -5.17
C ARG A 110 0.17 -49.86 -4.07
N LYS A 111 0.53 -48.98 -3.14
CA LYS A 111 1.04 -49.33 -1.79
C LYS A 111 0.76 -48.24 -0.73
N ARG A 112 0.55 -48.69 0.50
CA ARG A 112 0.02 -48.00 1.70
C ARG A 112 1.11 -47.49 2.67
N SER A 113 0.67 -46.66 3.63
CA SER A 113 1.28 -46.24 4.91
C SER A 113 2.14 -44.96 4.84
N ALA A 114 2.15 -44.04 5.81
CA ALA A 114 1.87 -44.13 7.25
C ALA A 114 1.32 -42.81 7.83
N LYS A 115 0.72 -42.92 9.03
CA LYS A 115 0.01 -41.89 9.79
C LYS A 115 1.02 -40.98 10.54
N ALA A 116 1.18 -39.74 10.11
CA ALA A 116 1.92 -38.71 10.84
C ALA A 116 0.98 -37.91 11.75
N LYS A 117 1.46 -37.58 12.96
CA LYS A 117 0.76 -36.76 13.96
C LYS A 117 0.31 -35.43 13.35
N ALA A 118 -0.98 -35.16 13.39
CA ALA A 118 -1.56 -33.89 12.98
C ALA A 118 -1.22 -32.81 14.00
N GLU A 119 -0.51 -31.79 13.53
CA GLU A 119 -0.43 -30.47 14.14
C GLU A 119 -1.83 -29.85 14.16
N ALA A 120 -2.17 -29.12 15.21
CA ALA A 120 -3.52 -28.56 15.39
C ALA A 120 -3.88 -27.67 14.18
N PRO A 121 -5.12 -27.76 13.66
CA PRO A 121 -5.52 -26.96 12.52
C PRO A 121 -5.37 -25.47 12.82
N PRO A 122 -4.97 -24.65 11.82
CA PRO A 122 -4.91 -23.20 11.99
C PRO A 122 -6.26 -22.68 12.53
N PRO A 123 -6.26 -21.70 13.45
CA PRO A 123 -7.50 -21.12 13.93
C PRO A 123 -8.31 -20.57 12.76
N GLU A 124 -9.61 -20.84 12.76
CA GLU A 124 -10.51 -20.32 11.72
C GLU A 124 -10.33 -18.79 11.59
N PRO A 125 -10.25 -18.25 10.35
CA PRO A 125 -9.86 -16.86 10.10
C PRO A 125 -10.80 -15.82 10.76
N ASP A 126 -12.08 -16.14 10.92
CA ASP A 126 -13.03 -15.28 11.63
C ASP A 126 -12.73 -15.21 13.15
N ASN A 127 -12.23 -16.30 13.73
CA ASN A 127 -11.83 -16.32 15.14
C ASN A 127 -10.52 -15.56 15.37
N SER A 128 -9.55 -15.65 14.45
CA SER A 128 -8.28 -14.89 14.54
C SER A 128 -8.51 -13.37 14.45
N ALA A 129 -9.37 -12.94 13.52
CA ALA A 129 -9.70 -11.53 13.32
C ALA A 129 -10.37 -10.91 14.56
N ARG A 130 -11.37 -11.60 15.12
CA ARG A 130 -12.03 -11.16 16.37
C ARG A 130 -11.07 -11.17 17.55
N ALA A 131 -10.15 -12.15 17.61
CA ALA A 131 -9.12 -12.19 18.64
C ALA A 131 -8.16 -10.99 18.54
N ALA A 132 -7.74 -10.58 17.33
CA ALA A 132 -6.91 -9.39 17.12
C ALA A 132 -7.63 -8.11 17.59
N ILE A 133 -8.89 -7.93 17.20
CA ILE A 133 -9.72 -6.81 17.65
C ILE A 133 -9.84 -6.80 19.19
N ALA A 134 -10.10 -7.96 19.80
CA ALA A 134 -10.20 -8.09 21.25
C ALA A 134 -8.86 -7.76 21.96
N ARG A 135 -7.71 -8.17 21.40
CA ARG A 135 -6.38 -7.80 21.91
C ARG A 135 -6.18 -6.29 21.89
N PHE A 136 -6.51 -5.62 20.78
CA PHE A 136 -6.33 -4.17 20.64
C PHE A 136 -7.24 -3.37 21.58
N LYS A 137 -8.45 -3.88 21.87
CA LYS A 137 -9.30 -3.33 22.93
C LYS A 137 -8.67 -3.46 24.32
N ARG A 138 -8.07 -4.61 24.63
CA ARG A 138 -7.36 -4.85 25.91
C ARG A 138 -6.11 -3.98 26.05
N PHE A 139 -5.42 -3.69 24.95
CA PHE A 139 -4.29 -2.75 24.96
C PHE A 139 -4.71 -1.29 25.16
N GLY A 140 -6.00 -0.96 25.09
CA GLY A 140 -6.46 0.43 25.09
C GLY A 140 -6.03 1.17 23.82
N TRP A 141 -5.87 0.46 22.71
CA TRP A 141 -5.58 1.05 21.39
C TRP A 141 -6.83 1.16 20.52
N LEU A 142 -7.91 0.47 20.90
CA LEU A 142 -9.19 0.49 20.21
C LEU A 142 -10.35 0.58 21.22
N PHE A 143 -11.29 1.48 20.98
CA PHE A 143 -12.45 1.73 21.84
C PHE A 143 -13.75 1.60 21.05
N SER A 144 -14.83 1.20 21.70
CA SER A 144 -16.16 1.29 21.08
C SER A 144 -16.68 2.73 21.17
N GLY A 145 -17.49 3.15 20.21
CA GLY A 145 -18.12 4.47 20.23
C GLY A 145 -19.14 4.60 21.37
N PHE A 146 -19.35 5.83 21.81
CA PHE A 146 -20.05 6.14 23.06
C PHE A 146 -21.40 6.83 22.86
N SER A 147 -21.66 7.40 21.67
CA SER A 147 -22.93 8.05 21.38
C SER A 147 -23.94 7.04 20.79
N HIS A 148 -25.23 7.35 20.85
CA HIS A 148 -26.27 6.53 20.21
C HIS A 148 -26.02 6.31 18.70
N GLN A 149 -25.43 7.29 18.03
CA GLN A 149 -25.10 7.23 16.60
C GLN A 149 -23.79 6.47 16.32
N THR A 150 -22.85 6.45 17.27
CA THR A 150 -21.51 5.86 17.09
C THR A 150 -21.28 4.55 17.84
N ARG A 151 -22.27 4.04 18.61
CA ARG A 151 -22.12 2.82 19.45
C ARG A 151 -21.66 1.57 18.71
N PHE A 152 -21.86 1.52 17.39
CA PHE A 152 -21.46 0.40 16.53
C PHE A 152 -20.10 0.60 15.85
N LEU A 153 -19.50 1.77 16.04
CA LEU A 153 -18.20 2.12 15.50
C LEU A 153 -17.10 1.91 16.55
N TYR A 154 -15.88 1.77 16.07
CA TYR A 154 -14.68 1.64 16.86
C TYR A 154 -13.74 2.79 16.57
N HIS A 155 -13.05 3.28 17.60
CA HIS A 155 -12.16 4.42 17.50
C HIS A 155 -10.76 4.08 18.00
N VAL A 156 -9.74 4.59 17.31
CA VAL A 156 -8.34 4.56 17.75
C VAL A 156 -7.98 5.95 18.30
N PRO A 157 -7.47 6.07 19.55
CA PRO A 157 -7.07 7.37 20.06
C PRO A 157 -5.90 7.99 19.28
N GLU A 158 -6.01 9.26 18.92
CA GLU A 158 -5.03 9.92 18.05
C GLU A 158 -3.64 10.04 18.69
N ASP A 159 -3.58 10.31 19.99
CA ASP A 159 -2.34 10.35 20.76
C ASP A 159 -1.67 8.98 20.88
N VAL A 160 -2.45 7.91 21.05
CA VAL A 160 -1.94 6.53 21.04
C VAL A 160 -1.39 6.18 19.65
N LYS A 161 -2.12 6.52 18.59
CA LYS A 161 -1.70 6.30 17.20
C LYS A 161 -0.35 6.97 16.91
N ARG A 162 -0.17 8.23 17.29
CA ARG A 162 1.11 8.95 17.16
C ARG A 162 2.24 8.27 17.94
N LYS A 163 2.00 7.90 19.21
CA LYS A 163 3.04 7.24 20.03
C LYS A 163 3.43 5.86 19.51
N LEU A 164 2.48 5.10 18.95
CA LEU A 164 2.74 3.81 18.31
C LEU A 164 3.55 3.99 17.02
N GLN A 165 3.21 5.01 16.21
CA GLN A 165 4.02 5.38 15.05
C GLN A 165 5.47 5.70 15.45
N ASP A 166 5.68 6.49 16.50
CA ASP A 166 7.01 6.85 16.98
C ASP A 166 7.79 5.63 17.51
N ALA A 167 7.11 4.73 18.23
CA ALA A 167 7.73 3.51 18.76
C ALA A 167 8.17 2.57 17.62
N ILE A 168 7.33 2.38 16.60
CA ILE A 168 7.66 1.57 15.42
C ILE A 168 8.75 2.22 14.59
N ASP A 169 8.71 3.54 14.37
CA ASP A 169 9.74 4.29 13.65
C ASP A 169 11.11 4.08 14.31
N ARG A 170 11.20 4.21 15.64
CA ARG A 170 12.43 3.95 16.39
C ARG A 170 12.92 2.52 16.23
N ARG A 171 12.03 1.54 16.35
CA ARG A 171 12.37 0.13 16.13
C ARG A 171 12.93 -0.10 14.73
N PHE A 172 12.29 0.46 13.71
CA PHE A 172 12.75 0.34 12.31
C PHE A 172 14.11 1.01 12.10
N ARG A 173 14.34 2.17 12.71
CA ARG A 173 15.62 2.88 12.62
C ARG A 173 16.79 2.12 13.24
N GLN A 174 16.56 1.23 14.20
CA GLN A 174 17.63 0.38 14.77
C GLN A 174 18.25 -0.58 13.75
N SER A 175 17.49 -1.02 12.74
CA SER A 175 17.97 -1.89 11.68
C SER A 175 18.15 -1.19 10.33
N LEU A 176 17.99 0.14 10.32
CA LEU A 176 18.10 0.96 9.12
C LEU A 176 19.56 1.29 8.86
N GLU A 177 19.97 1.20 7.61
CA GLU A 177 21.33 1.49 7.21
C GLU A 177 21.36 2.71 6.28
N THR A 178 22.08 3.75 6.68
CA THR A 178 22.26 4.97 5.88
C THR A 178 23.65 5.03 5.26
N ARG A 179 23.78 5.87 4.23
CA ARG A 179 25.00 6.14 3.48
C ARG A 179 25.14 7.64 3.26
N GLY A 180 26.33 8.06 2.83
CA GLY A 180 26.54 9.40 2.30
C GLY A 180 25.78 9.61 0.99
N GLU A 181 25.77 10.85 0.51
CA GLU A 181 25.23 11.16 -0.81
C GLU A 181 26.01 10.41 -1.90
N PRO A 182 25.33 9.65 -2.78
CA PRO A 182 25.99 8.94 -3.87
C PRO A 182 26.52 9.91 -4.92
N ALA A 183 27.56 9.49 -5.66
CA ALA A 183 28.17 10.30 -6.71
C ALA A 183 27.21 10.65 -7.85
N ALA A 184 26.26 9.76 -8.14
CA ALA A 184 25.18 9.99 -9.09
C ALA A 184 23.87 9.38 -8.56
N TYR A 185 22.77 10.06 -8.82
CA TYR A 185 21.44 9.57 -8.52
C TYR A 185 20.42 10.02 -9.57
N ARG A 186 19.37 9.22 -9.71
CA ARG A 186 18.21 9.48 -10.55
C ARG A 186 17.18 10.25 -9.75
N ASP A 187 16.70 11.34 -10.34
CA ASP A 187 15.67 12.22 -9.79
C ASP A 187 14.68 12.58 -10.91
N GLU A 188 13.42 12.16 -10.75
CA GLU A 188 12.38 12.33 -11.77
C GLU A 188 11.37 13.42 -11.43
N ARG A 189 11.69 14.34 -10.51
CA ARG A 189 10.82 15.45 -10.16
C ARG A 189 10.43 16.26 -11.39
N GLY A 190 9.12 16.46 -11.57
CA GLY A 190 8.55 17.22 -12.68
C GLY A 190 8.37 16.42 -13.98
N LEU A 191 9.12 15.34 -14.18
CA LEU A 191 9.11 14.61 -15.46
C LEU A 191 7.78 13.95 -15.80
N ILE A 192 6.92 13.68 -14.81
CA ILE A 192 5.56 13.19 -15.09
C ILE A 192 4.75 14.21 -15.88
N GLU A 193 4.88 15.50 -15.55
CA GLU A 193 4.13 16.53 -16.27
C GLU A 193 4.62 16.61 -17.72
N ASP A 194 5.93 16.56 -17.92
CA ASP A 194 6.55 16.57 -19.24
C ASP A 194 6.12 15.36 -20.07
N ASP A 195 6.13 14.16 -19.49
CA ASP A 195 5.73 12.92 -20.16
C ASP A 195 4.22 12.88 -20.47
N VAL A 196 3.37 13.37 -19.58
CA VAL A 196 1.93 13.47 -19.88
C VAL A 196 1.70 14.47 -21.00
N ARG A 197 2.37 15.62 -20.99
CA ARG A 197 2.28 16.60 -22.08
C ARG A 197 2.75 15.98 -23.40
N ALA A 198 3.88 15.27 -23.39
CA ALA A 198 4.41 14.57 -24.56
C ALA A 198 3.43 13.52 -25.11
N LEU A 199 2.74 12.77 -24.24
CA LEU A 199 1.71 11.82 -24.63
C LEU A 199 0.51 12.51 -25.31
N LEU A 200 0.02 13.61 -24.72
CA LEU A 200 -1.12 14.34 -25.28
C LEU A 200 -0.74 15.02 -26.62
N GLU A 201 0.47 15.58 -26.73
CA GLU A 201 0.99 16.12 -27.99
C GLU A 201 1.17 15.03 -29.05
N PHE A 202 1.65 13.85 -28.65
CA PHE A 202 1.73 12.70 -29.56
C PHE A 202 0.35 12.32 -30.13
N ALA A 203 -0.69 12.25 -29.29
CA ALA A 203 -2.05 11.96 -29.73
C ALA A 203 -2.68 13.08 -30.58
N ARG A 204 -2.26 14.34 -30.40
CA ARG A 204 -2.69 15.48 -31.23
C ARG A 204 -2.08 15.44 -32.63
N ASP A 205 -0.78 15.16 -32.69
CA ASP A 205 0.04 15.37 -33.88
C ASP A 205 0.10 14.14 -34.81
N ASN A 206 -0.37 12.99 -34.35
CA ASN A 206 -0.32 11.74 -35.09
C ASN A 206 -1.70 11.10 -35.16
N ASP A 207 -1.98 10.42 -36.27
CA ASP A 207 -3.06 9.44 -36.32
C ASP A 207 -2.61 8.17 -35.58
N VAL A 208 -3.29 7.85 -34.48
CA VAL A 208 -2.91 6.77 -33.56
C VAL A 208 -3.95 5.65 -33.66
N PRO A 209 -3.86 4.76 -34.67
CA PRO A 209 -4.76 3.62 -34.77
C PRO A 209 -4.53 2.66 -33.60
N LEU A 210 -5.62 2.09 -33.10
CA LEU A 210 -5.62 1.05 -32.07
C LEU A 210 -5.89 -0.31 -32.69
N THR A 211 -5.39 -1.37 -32.06
CA THR A 211 -5.79 -2.74 -32.36
C THR A 211 -7.23 -2.99 -31.91
N ALA A 212 -7.81 -4.13 -32.30
CA ALA A 212 -9.13 -4.55 -31.81
C ALA A 212 -9.20 -4.67 -30.27
N ASP A 213 -8.04 -4.86 -29.61
CA ASP A 213 -7.92 -4.90 -28.14
C ASP A 213 -7.77 -3.48 -27.52
N GLY A 214 -7.80 -2.42 -28.33
CA GLY A 214 -7.65 -1.04 -27.90
C GLY A 214 -6.23 -0.64 -27.53
N VAL A 215 -5.22 -1.25 -28.15
CA VAL A 215 -3.79 -1.03 -27.85
C VAL A 215 -3.08 -0.38 -29.04
N MET A 216 -2.14 0.52 -28.77
CA MET A 216 -1.30 1.10 -29.82
C MET A 216 -0.45 0.02 -30.51
N TYR A 217 -0.40 0.07 -31.84
CA TYR A 217 0.53 -0.75 -32.59
C TYR A 217 1.98 -0.47 -32.18
N LYS A 218 2.84 -1.50 -32.23
CA LYS A 218 4.24 -1.46 -31.78
C LYS A 218 5.02 -0.22 -32.26
N ARG A 219 4.84 0.17 -33.53
CA ARG A 219 5.50 1.35 -34.10
C ARG A 219 5.02 2.65 -33.47
N GLN A 220 3.71 2.81 -33.26
CA GLN A 220 3.15 4.00 -32.62
C GLN A 220 3.56 4.08 -31.15
N LEU A 221 3.55 2.95 -30.44
CA LEU A 221 4.06 2.89 -29.07
C LEU A 221 5.53 3.30 -28.98
N GLN A 222 6.39 2.80 -29.87
CA GLN A 222 7.80 3.21 -29.92
C GLN A 222 7.93 4.73 -30.13
N LEU A 223 7.22 5.29 -31.11
CA LEU A 223 7.26 6.72 -31.39
C LEU A 223 6.76 7.58 -30.22
N ALA A 224 5.77 7.10 -29.47
CA ALA A 224 5.31 7.76 -28.25
C ALA A 224 6.38 7.70 -27.14
N LEU A 225 6.99 6.53 -26.92
CA LEU A 225 8.03 6.33 -25.91
C LEU A 225 9.29 7.14 -26.20
N ASP A 226 9.67 7.29 -27.47
CA ASP A 226 10.82 8.09 -27.90
C ASP A 226 10.68 9.59 -27.58
N ARG A 227 9.45 10.06 -27.31
CA ARG A 227 9.17 11.45 -26.89
C ARG A 227 9.19 11.65 -25.36
N MET A 228 9.24 10.57 -24.58
CA MET A 228 9.22 10.65 -23.13
C MET A 228 10.59 11.09 -22.60
N ALA A 229 10.59 11.90 -21.55
CA ALA A 229 11.77 12.24 -20.76
C ALA A 229 12.37 10.98 -20.11
N ILE A 230 11.51 10.03 -19.70
CA ILE A 230 11.93 8.72 -19.22
C ILE A 230 11.69 7.67 -20.29
N VAL A 231 12.78 7.20 -20.89
CA VAL A 231 12.73 6.17 -21.93
C VAL A 231 12.48 4.80 -21.30
N GLU A 232 11.41 4.14 -21.76
CA GLU A 232 11.12 2.75 -21.45
C GLU A 232 11.16 1.90 -22.74
N ALA A 233 11.54 0.63 -22.61
CA ALA A 233 11.60 -0.26 -23.75
C ALA A 233 10.20 -0.76 -24.14
N VAL A 234 9.93 -0.85 -25.45
CA VAL A 234 8.70 -1.48 -25.93
C VAL A 234 8.62 -2.94 -25.46
N PRO A 235 7.50 -3.36 -24.86
CA PRO A 235 7.33 -4.73 -24.40
C PRO A 235 7.53 -5.76 -25.52
N GLY A 236 8.29 -6.82 -25.23
CA GLY A 236 8.53 -7.92 -26.17
C GLY A 236 7.28 -8.77 -26.40
N ARG A 237 7.11 -9.33 -27.61
CA ARG A 237 5.95 -10.17 -27.98
C ARG A 237 5.89 -11.54 -27.27
N SER A 238 7.01 -12.01 -26.73
CA SER A 238 7.16 -13.37 -26.16
C SER A 238 7.43 -13.38 -24.66
N GLY A 239 7.41 -12.22 -24.01
CA GLY A 239 7.61 -12.11 -22.56
C GLY A 239 6.28 -12.10 -21.83
N TRP A 240 6.08 -13.03 -20.91
CA TRP A 240 5.01 -12.92 -19.91
C TRP A 240 5.23 -11.62 -19.10
N ARG A 241 4.25 -10.73 -19.09
CA ARG A 241 4.30 -9.47 -18.32
C ARG A 241 3.15 -9.38 -17.33
N PHE A 242 3.51 -8.90 -16.15
CA PHE A 242 2.58 -8.64 -15.06
C PHE A 242 2.81 -7.23 -14.51
N GLY A 243 1.76 -6.61 -14.01
CA GLY A 243 1.74 -5.25 -13.51
C GLY A 243 0.33 -4.81 -13.15
N TYR A 244 0.18 -3.55 -12.77
CA TYR A 244 -1.08 -2.99 -12.28
C TYR A 244 -1.54 -1.85 -13.19
N GLY A 245 -2.84 -1.74 -13.41
CA GLY A 245 -3.41 -0.84 -14.41
C GLY A 245 -4.34 -1.57 -15.37
N ARG A 246 -4.94 -0.86 -16.31
CA ARG A 246 -5.71 -1.48 -17.40
C ARG A 246 -4.79 -2.02 -18.49
N ARG A 247 -3.70 -1.29 -18.78
CA ARG A 247 -2.80 -1.54 -19.93
C ARG A 247 -1.41 -2.06 -19.57
N PHE A 248 -1.22 -2.60 -18.35
CA PHE A 248 0.09 -3.06 -17.89
C PHE A 248 0.71 -4.16 -18.76
N ARG A 249 -0.12 -5.00 -19.39
CA ARG A 249 0.36 -6.08 -20.27
C ARG A 249 0.99 -5.52 -21.53
N ASP A 250 0.38 -4.45 -22.02
CA ASP A 250 0.60 -3.92 -23.36
C ASP A 250 1.64 -2.79 -23.38
N TYR A 251 1.72 -2.02 -22.30
CA TYR A 251 2.60 -0.86 -22.18
C TYR A 251 3.62 -1.01 -21.05
N PRO A 252 4.78 -0.32 -21.13
CA PRO A 252 5.72 -0.21 -20.01
C PRO A 252 5.08 0.35 -18.73
N ASP A 253 5.73 0.16 -17.59
CA ASP A 253 5.09 0.38 -16.29
C ASP A 253 4.77 1.86 -16.04
N ARG A 254 5.69 2.78 -16.33
CA ARG A 254 5.45 4.23 -16.18
C ARG A 254 4.50 4.72 -17.27
N PHE A 255 4.73 4.37 -18.53
CA PHE A 255 3.84 4.76 -19.63
C PHE A 255 2.40 4.28 -19.41
N SER A 256 2.20 3.04 -18.95
CA SER A 256 0.86 2.50 -18.66
C SER A 256 0.15 3.33 -17.60
N LEU A 257 0.85 3.76 -16.54
CA LEU A 257 0.28 4.62 -15.50
C LEU A 257 -0.15 5.98 -16.07
N LEU A 258 0.70 6.61 -16.90
CA LEU A 258 0.39 7.92 -17.50
C LEU A 258 -0.73 7.84 -18.52
N TYR A 259 -0.76 6.78 -19.33
CA TYR A 259 -1.83 6.51 -20.28
C TYR A 259 -3.18 6.32 -19.55
N ASP A 260 -3.20 5.46 -18.54
CA ASP A 260 -4.38 5.22 -17.71
C ASP A 260 -4.84 6.50 -16.99
N TYR A 261 -3.90 7.33 -16.53
CA TYR A 261 -4.20 8.62 -15.93
C TYR A 261 -4.85 9.60 -16.93
N ALA A 262 -4.28 9.73 -18.13
CA ALA A 262 -4.80 10.62 -19.17
C ALA A 262 -6.19 10.20 -19.67
N VAL A 263 -6.47 8.89 -19.73
CA VAL A 263 -7.82 8.37 -20.02
C VAL A 263 -8.77 8.63 -18.85
N PHE A 264 -8.32 8.45 -17.61
CA PHE A 264 -9.13 8.72 -16.41
C PHE A 264 -9.54 10.20 -16.30
N GLU A 265 -8.62 11.13 -16.57
CA GLU A 265 -8.87 12.58 -16.62
C GLU A 265 -9.65 13.01 -17.88
N LYS A 266 -10.01 12.05 -18.75
CA LYS A 266 -10.70 12.27 -20.03
C LYS A 266 -9.93 13.18 -20.99
N TRP A 267 -8.61 13.25 -20.88
CA TRP A 267 -7.77 13.96 -21.85
C TRP A 267 -7.55 13.14 -23.12
N LEU A 268 -7.56 11.82 -22.98
CA LEU A 268 -7.56 10.88 -24.08
C LEU A 268 -8.84 10.07 -24.10
N GLN A 269 -9.32 9.76 -25.30
CA GLN A 269 -10.45 8.87 -25.53
C GLN A 269 -10.03 7.71 -26.41
N GLU A 270 -10.33 6.50 -25.95
CA GLU A 270 -10.17 5.26 -26.70
C GLU A 270 -11.44 5.02 -27.54
N TRP A 271 -11.31 5.09 -28.86
CA TRP A 271 -12.32 4.60 -29.79
C TRP A 271 -11.97 3.17 -30.24
N PRO A 272 -12.91 2.41 -30.86
CA PRO A 272 -12.63 1.04 -31.29
C PRO A 272 -11.43 0.90 -32.24
N ASP A 273 -11.13 1.92 -33.05
CA ASP A 273 -10.12 1.90 -34.10
C ASP A 273 -8.97 2.89 -33.90
N ARG A 274 -9.08 3.85 -32.95
CA ARG A 274 -8.09 4.91 -32.76
C ARG A 274 -8.11 5.54 -31.37
N LEU A 275 -7.00 6.17 -31.00
CA LEU A 275 -6.86 7.01 -29.82
C LEU A 275 -6.97 8.47 -30.23
N GLU A 276 -7.81 9.24 -29.56
CA GLU A 276 -7.99 10.67 -29.84
C GLU A 276 -7.74 11.54 -28.61
N LEU A 277 -7.19 12.74 -28.87
CA LEU A 277 -7.16 13.83 -27.90
C LEU A 277 -8.53 14.51 -27.82
N THR A 278 -9.11 14.56 -26.62
CA THR A 278 -10.42 15.20 -26.38
C THR A 278 -10.33 16.73 -26.31
N GLU A 279 -11.46 17.42 -26.22
CA GLU A 279 -11.48 18.88 -25.99
C GLU A 279 -10.89 19.25 -24.61
N GLU A 280 -11.13 18.44 -23.58
CA GLU A 280 -10.50 18.58 -22.27
C GLU A 280 -8.99 18.40 -22.36
N GLY A 281 -8.52 17.43 -23.16
CA GLY A 281 -7.11 17.21 -23.44
C GLY A 281 -6.45 18.38 -24.17
N LYS A 282 -7.14 18.96 -25.18
CA LYS A 282 -6.69 20.17 -25.88
C LYS A 282 -6.59 21.37 -24.94
N THR A 283 -7.59 21.54 -24.08
CA THR A 283 -7.59 22.60 -23.05
C THR A 283 -6.42 22.42 -22.10
N ARG A 284 -6.17 21.18 -21.64
CA ARG A 284 -5.03 20.86 -20.77
C ARG A 284 -3.69 21.13 -21.44
N LEU A 285 -3.54 20.84 -22.73
CA LEU A 285 -2.31 21.14 -23.49
C LEU A 285 -2.07 22.64 -23.65
N ALA A 286 -3.13 23.41 -23.91
CA ALA A 286 -3.07 24.87 -24.05
C ALA A 286 -2.75 25.58 -22.72
N ASP A 287 -3.12 24.96 -21.60
CA ASP A 287 -2.79 25.45 -20.27
C ASP A 287 -1.27 25.40 -20.03
N LYS A 288 -0.72 26.58 -19.72
CA LYS A 288 0.68 26.77 -19.30
C LYS A 288 0.86 26.53 -17.80
N GLY A 289 -0.23 26.32 -17.08
CA GLY A 289 -0.25 25.99 -15.65
C GLY A 289 0.34 24.61 -15.37
N ARG A 290 1.08 24.52 -14.26
CA ARG A 290 1.69 23.26 -13.81
C ARG A 290 0.64 22.24 -13.39
N MET A 291 0.91 20.97 -13.65
CA MET A 291 0.11 19.87 -13.10
C MET A 291 0.30 19.81 -11.59
N ASP A 292 -0.77 19.55 -10.83
CA ASP A 292 -0.63 19.13 -9.43
C ASP A 292 -0.01 17.72 -9.40
N PRO A 293 1.24 17.54 -8.96
CA PRO A 293 1.86 16.20 -8.94
C PRO A 293 1.17 15.27 -7.94
N ALA A 294 0.44 15.83 -6.96
CA ALA A 294 -0.35 15.03 -6.04
C ALA A 294 -1.57 14.39 -6.72
N ALA A 295 -2.06 14.91 -7.86
CA ALA A 295 -3.16 14.30 -8.59
C ALA A 295 -2.80 12.91 -9.14
N VAL A 296 -1.62 12.79 -9.76
CA VAL A 296 -1.11 11.51 -10.28
C VAL A 296 -0.77 10.56 -9.14
N TYR A 297 -0.20 11.06 -8.03
CA TYR A 297 0.01 10.26 -6.82
C TYR A 297 -1.30 9.68 -6.26
N ARG A 298 -2.36 10.49 -6.13
CA ARG A 298 -3.68 10.02 -5.70
C ARG A 298 -4.27 9.03 -6.70
N PHE A 299 -4.07 9.23 -7.99
CA PHE A 299 -4.50 8.26 -9.00
C PHE A 299 -3.77 6.92 -8.84
N TRP A 300 -2.45 6.93 -8.72
CA TRP A 300 -1.62 5.74 -8.51
C TRP A 300 -2.04 4.97 -7.26
N LEU A 301 -2.22 5.65 -6.12
CA LEU A 301 -2.70 5.02 -4.89
C LEU A 301 -4.06 4.34 -5.09
N ARG A 302 -5.03 5.00 -5.76
CA ARG A 302 -6.35 4.39 -6.06
C ARG A 302 -6.26 3.20 -7.01
N LEU A 303 -5.33 3.23 -7.96
CA LEU A 303 -5.11 2.16 -8.91
C LEU A 303 -4.45 0.94 -8.25
N TYR A 304 -3.50 1.17 -7.34
CA TYR A 304 -2.65 0.15 -6.74
C TYR A 304 -3.14 -0.34 -5.37
N LYS A 305 -4.16 0.28 -4.75
CA LYS A 305 -4.65 -0.15 -3.43
C LYS A 305 -5.23 -1.57 -3.40
N ASN A 306 -5.76 -2.07 -4.51
CA ASN A 306 -6.27 -3.44 -4.57
C ASN A 306 -5.13 -4.46 -4.60
N PRO A 307 -4.13 -4.35 -5.51
CA PRO A 307 -2.99 -5.25 -5.51
C PRO A 307 -2.08 -5.11 -4.28
N VAL A 308 -2.02 -3.91 -3.70
CA VAL A 308 -1.21 -3.61 -2.51
C VAL A 308 -2.09 -2.98 -1.43
N PRO A 309 -2.82 -3.79 -0.63
CA PRO A 309 -3.81 -3.29 0.33
C PRO A 309 -3.27 -2.26 1.35
N ASN A 310 -2.01 -2.39 1.74
CA ASN A 310 -1.34 -1.51 2.70
C ASN A 310 -0.43 -0.46 2.04
N LEU A 311 -0.65 -0.15 0.75
CA LEU A 311 0.20 0.78 -0.02
C LEU A 311 0.43 2.12 0.68
N ILE A 312 -0.64 2.72 1.23
CA ILE A 312 -0.55 4.02 1.92
C ILE A 312 0.42 3.90 3.11
N SER A 313 0.27 2.87 3.94
CA SER A 313 1.15 2.65 5.08
C SER A 313 2.61 2.42 4.65
N LEU A 314 2.84 1.66 3.57
CA LEU A 314 4.19 1.45 3.02
C LEU A 314 4.82 2.77 2.55
N VAL A 315 4.09 3.59 1.82
CA VAL A 315 4.56 4.89 1.32
C VAL A 315 4.88 5.84 2.48
N GLN A 316 4.04 5.86 3.52
CA GLN A 316 4.28 6.67 4.72
C GLN A 316 5.52 6.20 5.48
N TRP A 317 5.73 4.88 5.59
CA TRP A 317 6.96 4.36 6.18
C TRP A 317 8.19 4.69 5.36
N VAL A 318 8.16 4.48 4.05
CA VAL A 318 9.26 4.88 3.16
C VAL A 318 9.54 6.37 3.30
N SER A 319 8.50 7.21 3.42
CA SER A 319 8.69 8.65 3.60
C SER A 319 9.43 9.02 4.89
N ARG A 320 9.29 8.23 5.95
CA ARG A 320 9.97 8.42 7.25
C ARG A 320 11.37 7.80 7.27
N LEU A 321 11.51 6.62 6.67
CA LEU A 321 12.76 5.84 6.68
C LEU A 321 13.79 6.34 5.66
N ALA A 322 13.36 7.03 4.61
CA ALA A 322 14.25 7.56 3.57
C ALA A 322 14.47 9.09 3.69
N GLU A 323 14.54 9.64 4.91
CA GLU A 323 14.88 11.08 5.10
C GLU A 323 16.33 11.39 4.67
N GLU A 324 17.22 10.44 4.95
CA GLU A 324 18.62 10.40 4.51
C GLU A 324 18.76 9.42 3.33
N TRP A 325 19.97 9.33 2.77
CA TRP A 325 20.28 8.29 1.80
C TRP A 325 20.34 6.93 2.52
N THR A 326 19.30 6.14 2.33
CA THR A 326 19.09 4.87 3.03
C THR A 326 19.21 3.71 2.06
N THR A 327 19.84 2.60 2.47
CA THR A 327 19.97 1.43 1.61
C THR A 327 18.61 0.79 1.33
N VAL A 328 18.39 0.42 0.08
CA VAL A 328 17.16 -0.29 -0.33
C VAL A 328 17.05 -1.63 0.40
N GLU A 329 18.18 -2.30 0.64
CA GLU A 329 18.23 -3.57 1.35
C GLU A 329 17.72 -3.46 2.80
N SER A 330 18.12 -2.42 3.54
CA SER A 330 17.64 -2.24 4.93
C SER A 330 16.15 -1.90 4.95
N ILE A 331 15.66 -1.10 4.01
CA ILE A 331 14.22 -0.83 3.84
C ILE A 331 13.46 -2.12 3.52
N GLU A 332 13.98 -2.96 2.62
CA GLU A 332 13.39 -4.26 2.29
C GLU A 332 13.33 -5.17 3.52
N ARG A 333 14.44 -5.30 4.27
CA ARG A 333 14.50 -6.08 5.50
C ARG A 333 13.43 -5.68 6.53
N ILE A 334 13.14 -4.38 6.61
CA ILE A 334 12.16 -3.80 7.54
C ILE A 334 10.72 -3.95 7.05
N LEU A 335 10.46 -3.65 5.77
CA LEU A 335 9.09 -3.50 5.25
C LEU A 335 8.56 -4.76 4.58
N LEU A 336 9.39 -5.68 4.08
CA LEU A 336 8.93 -6.93 3.47
C LEU A 336 7.99 -7.76 4.35
N PRO A 337 8.17 -7.85 5.68
CA PRO A 337 7.20 -8.55 6.54
C PRO A 337 5.78 -7.96 6.45
N LEU A 338 5.64 -6.70 6.07
CA LEU A 338 4.35 -6.03 5.88
C LEU A 338 3.77 -6.22 4.47
N VAL A 339 4.54 -6.72 3.52
CA VAL A 339 4.16 -6.84 2.11
C VAL A 339 3.64 -8.24 1.81
N ARG A 340 2.52 -8.32 1.09
CA ARG A 340 1.98 -9.57 0.56
C ARG A 340 2.40 -9.77 -0.89
N PRO A 341 2.60 -11.02 -1.34
CA PRO A 341 2.66 -11.29 -2.77
C PRO A 341 1.32 -10.93 -3.41
N PHE A 342 1.34 -10.64 -4.71
CA PHE A 342 0.11 -10.43 -5.47
C PHE A 342 0.22 -11.06 -6.85
N TYR A 343 -0.57 -12.10 -7.09
CA TYR A 343 -0.47 -12.95 -8.28
C TYR A 343 0.98 -13.41 -8.55
N TYR A 344 1.66 -12.77 -9.51
CA TYR A 344 3.00 -13.14 -9.95
C TYR A 344 4.11 -12.28 -9.35
N ASP A 345 3.77 -11.19 -8.65
CA ASP A 345 4.76 -10.39 -7.94
C ASP A 345 5.03 -11.02 -6.57
N ALA A 346 6.29 -11.40 -6.32
CA ALA A 346 6.75 -11.74 -4.98
C ALA A 346 6.75 -10.49 -4.08
N PRO A 347 6.80 -10.62 -2.74
CA PRO A 347 6.83 -9.45 -1.86
C PRO A 347 7.95 -8.45 -2.19
N GLN A 348 9.10 -8.94 -2.66
CA GLN A 348 10.22 -8.14 -3.14
C GLN A 348 9.87 -7.34 -4.40
N ASP A 349 9.19 -7.96 -5.37
CA ASP A 349 8.73 -7.27 -6.58
C ASP A 349 7.72 -6.17 -6.24
N VAL A 350 6.77 -6.47 -5.35
CA VAL A 350 5.79 -5.50 -4.86
C VAL A 350 6.50 -4.30 -4.23
N LEU A 351 7.38 -4.53 -3.26
CA LEU A 351 8.05 -3.44 -2.56
C LEU A 351 8.99 -2.65 -3.49
N ARG A 352 9.87 -3.34 -4.21
CA ARG A 352 10.93 -2.69 -4.97
C ARG A 352 10.41 -2.04 -6.25
N LYS A 353 9.62 -2.76 -7.04
CA LYS A 353 9.15 -2.28 -8.35
C LYS A 353 7.88 -1.45 -8.22
N ARG A 354 6.88 -1.96 -7.48
CA ARG A 354 5.53 -1.37 -7.43
C ARG A 354 5.36 -0.27 -6.39
N VAL A 355 6.19 -0.24 -5.35
CA VAL A 355 6.19 0.84 -4.34
C VAL A 355 7.36 1.78 -4.58
N LEU A 356 8.60 1.35 -4.35
CA LEU A 356 9.76 2.25 -4.43
C LEU A 356 9.99 2.78 -5.86
N GLY A 357 9.93 1.90 -6.87
CA GLY A 357 10.05 2.28 -8.29
C GLY A 357 8.97 3.27 -8.73
N SER A 358 7.70 3.00 -8.39
CA SER A 358 6.61 3.94 -8.66
C SER A 358 6.77 5.26 -7.91
N MET A 359 7.21 5.25 -6.64
CA MET A 359 7.50 6.48 -5.89
C MET A 359 8.62 7.31 -6.54
N MET A 360 9.66 6.67 -7.09
CA MET A 360 10.69 7.34 -7.88
C MET A 360 10.08 7.96 -9.15
N HIS A 361 9.28 7.20 -9.90
CA HIS A 361 8.62 7.71 -11.10
C HIS A 361 7.68 8.90 -10.83
N LEU A 362 7.01 8.88 -9.69
CA LEU A 362 6.18 9.98 -9.21
C LEU A 362 6.98 11.21 -8.72
N GLY A 363 8.32 11.17 -8.77
CA GLY A 363 9.20 12.24 -8.27
C GLY A 363 9.22 12.35 -6.74
N LEU A 364 8.73 11.32 -6.04
CA LEU A 364 8.70 11.28 -4.58
C LEU A 364 10.04 10.82 -4.02
N LEU A 365 10.69 9.85 -4.67
CA LEU A 365 12.00 9.33 -4.28
C LEU A 365 13.08 9.69 -5.32
N MET A 366 14.29 9.91 -4.82
CA MET A 366 15.52 9.83 -5.59
C MET A 366 16.14 8.45 -5.37
N TRP A 367 16.78 7.91 -6.40
CA TRP A 367 17.42 6.59 -6.37
C TRP A 367 18.86 6.69 -6.87
N GLY A 368 19.83 6.32 -6.04
CA GLY A 368 21.25 6.36 -6.38
C GLY A 368 21.94 5.03 -6.12
N GLU A 369 23.23 5.03 -6.43
CA GLU A 369 24.12 3.89 -6.22
C GLU A 369 25.40 4.40 -5.54
N THR A 370 25.83 3.72 -4.47
CA THR A 370 27.10 4.04 -3.80
C THR A 370 28.30 3.61 -4.65
N GLU A 371 29.51 4.02 -4.26
CA GLU A 371 30.75 3.55 -4.91
C GLU A 371 30.93 2.02 -4.84
N SER A 372 30.33 1.37 -3.83
CA SER A 372 30.32 -0.08 -3.66
C SER A 372 29.23 -0.81 -4.46
N GLY A 373 28.40 -0.09 -5.22
CA GLY A 373 27.29 -0.65 -6.00
C GLY A 373 25.99 -0.86 -5.21
N GLU A 374 25.90 -0.34 -3.97
CA GLU A 374 24.69 -0.49 -3.15
C GLU A 374 23.60 0.49 -3.61
N SER A 375 22.39 -0.01 -3.83
CA SER A 375 21.24 0.85 -4.11
C SER A 375 20.81 1.64 -2.87
N VAL A 376 20.71 2.95 -3.00
CA VAL A 376 20.24 3.86 -1.94
C VAL A 376 19.10 4.72 -2.44
N VAL A 377 18.16 5.04 -1.57
CA VAL A 377 17.03 5.91 -1.86
C VAL A 377 16.91 7.03 -0.84
N ARG A 378 16.33 8.16 -1.28
CA ARG A 378 16.05 9.30 -0.42
C ARG A 378 14.78 10.00 -0.87
N MET A 379 13.93 10.38 0.08
CA MET A 379 12.75 11.20 -0.18
C MET A 379 13.12 12.59 -0.67
N THR A 380 12.42 13.03 -1.70
CA THR A 380 12.48 14.42 -2.12
C THR A 380 11.71 15.32 -1.14
N PRO A 381 12.09 16.60 -1.00
CA PRO A 381 11.32 17.56 -0.20
C PRO A 381 9.86 17.70 -0.66
N GLN A 382 9.63 17.63 -1.97
CA GLN A 382 8.29 17.66 -2.56
C GLN A 382 7.51 16.41 -2.19
N GLY A 383 8.12 15.23 -2.33
CA GLY A 383 7.44 13.98 -2.05
C GLY A 383 7.01 13.87 -0.59
N ARG A 384 7.80 14.37 0.38
CA ARG A 384 7.39 14.41 1.79
C ARG A 384 6.11 15.21 1.99
N LYS A 385 5.98 16.35 1.31
CA LYS A 385 4.76 17.18 1.37
C LYS A 385 3.57 16.48 0.70
N ILE A 386 3.80 15.83 -0.44
CA ILE A 386 2.74 15.10 -1.16
C ILE A 386 2.22 13.95 -0.29
N VAL A 387 3.11 13.10 0.23
CA VAL A 387 2.75 11.94 1.05
C VAL A 387 2.06 12.37 2.36
N ALA A 388 2.55 13.41 3.02
CA ALA A 388 1.93 13.91 4.26
C ALA A 388 0.57 14.60 4.03
N GLY A 389 0.37 15.24 2.88
CA GLY A 389 -0.82 16.04 2.58
C GLY A 389 -1.92 15.32 1.78
N ASN A 390 -1.70 14.09 1.33
CA ASN A 390 -2.63 13.38 0.46
C ASN A 390 -2.94 11.99 0.99
N GLU A 391 -4.22 11.74 1.21
CA GLU A 391 -4.74 10.47 1.68
C GLU A 391 -5.92 10.03 0.81
N ILE A 392 -6.11 8.71 0.77
CA ILE A 392 -7.19 8.05 0.04
C ILE A 392 -7.93 7.15 1.00
N ARG A 393 -9.25 7.23 0.97
CA ARG A 393 -10.09 6.41 1.83
C ARG A 393 -10.09 4.98 1.30
N PHE A 394 -10.23 4.03 2.23
CA PHE A 394 -10.37 2.61 1.89
C PHE A 394 -11.44 2.34 0.81
N GLU A 395 -12.55 3.08 0.84
CA GLU A 395 -13.68 2.97 -0.12
C GLU A 395 -13.41 3.60 -1.50
N ASP A 396 -12.42 4.48 -1.65
CA ASP A 396 -12.27 5.33 -2.85
C ASP A 396 -11.87 4.49 -4.08
N ARG A 397 -12.80 4.23 -5.00
CA ARG A 397 -12.55 3.46 -6.22
C ARG A 397 -12.34 4.38 -7.43
N LEU A 398 -11.55 3.93 -8.40
CA LEU A 398 -11.53 4.55 -9.72
C LEU A 398 -12.83 4.21 -10.44
N THR A 399 -13.51 5.23 -10.94
CA THR A 399 -14.67 5.10 -11.82
C THR A 399 -14.23 5.45 -13.24
N TRP A 400 -14.17 4.44 -14.11
CA TRP A 400 -13.83 4.65 -15.51
C TRP A 400 -15.08 5.05 -16.29
N ALA A 401 -14.95 6.00 -17.22
CA ALA A 401 -16.04 6.33 -18.13
C ALA A 401 -16.44 5.07 -18.92
N GLY A 402 -17.73 4.71 -18.90
CA GLY A 402 -18.27 3.49 -19.53
C GLY A 402 -18.53 2.30 -18.59
N SER A 403 -18.16 2.38 -17.31
CA SER A 403 -18.36 1.27 -16.34
C SER A 403 -19.81 1.10 -15.83
N SER A 404 -20.78 1.81 -16.40
CA SER A 404 -22.16 1.91 -15.88
C SER A 404 -23.19 1.01 -16.61
N GLU A 405 -22.80 0.22 -17.61
CA GLU A 405 -23.79 -0.52 -18.42
C GLU A 405 -23.75 -2.05 -18.28
N TYR A 406 -22.86 -2.61 -17.46
CA TYR A 406 -22.87 -4.06 -17.19
C TYR A 406 -22.71 -4.34 -15.69
N GLY A 407 -23.79 -4.08 -14.94
CA GLY A 407 -23.99 -4.57 -13.58
C GLY A 407 -25.27 -5.38 -13.52
N GLY A 408 -25.14 -6.69 -13.70
CA GLY A 408 -26.15 -7.70 -13.39
C GLY A 408 -25.62 -8.64 -12.32
#